data_AF-A0ABD8B7B1-F1
#
_entry.id   AF-A0ABD8B7B1-F1
#
_cell.length_a   1.000
_cell.length_b   1.000
_cell.length_c   1.000
_cell.angle_alpha   90.00
_cell.angle_beta   90.00
_cell.angle_gamma   90.00
#
_symmetry.space_group_name_H-M   'P 1'
#
loop_
_entity.id
_entity.type
_entity.pdbx_description
1 polymer ?
#
loop_
_entity_poly.entity_id
_entity_poly.type
_entity_poly.pdbx_seq_one_letter_code
_entity_poly.pdbx_strand_id
1 'polypeptide(L)' 'MPDLSTALRRVEEHALPLENARAQAVYGMPSAVNHLLILNAEARPGRGTVLLLREAIGY' A
#
# COMPACT_ATOMS: atom_id res chain seq x y z
N MET A 1 -4.40 10.47 14.86
CA MET A 1 -5.05 9.17 15.13
C MET A 1 -4.86 8.27 13.91
N PRO A 2 -4.77 6.94 14.04
CA PRO A 2 -4.69 6.03 12.89
C PRO A 2 -6.08 5.85 12.25
N ASP A 3 -6.63 6.93 11.69
CA ASP A 3 -7.91 6.91 10.98
C ASP A 3 -7.74 6.62 9.48
N LEU A 4 -8.86 6.37 8.80
CA LEU A 4 -8.87 6.10 7.36
C LEU A 4 -8.23 7.23 6.54
N SER A 5 -8.46 8.49 6.92
CA SER A 5 -7.87 9.64 6.23
C SER A 5 -6.33 9.62 6.30
N THR A 6 -5.79 9.27 7.47
CA THR A 6 -4.37 9.12 7.71
C THR A 6 -3.81 7.92 6.94
N ALA A 7 -4.56 6.82 6.87
CA ALA A 7 -4.17 5.66 6.08
C ALA A 7 -4.09 5.95 4.58
N LEU A 8 -5.10 6.64 4.02
CA LEU A 8 -5.12 7.03 2.61
C LEU A 8 -3.96 7.97 2.26
N ARG A 9 -3.67 8.93 3.12
CA ARG A 9 -2.54 9.86 2.93
C ARG A 9 -1.19 9.14 2.87
N ARG A 10 -1.01 8.09 3.67
CA ARG A 10 0.21 7.27 3.66
C ARG A 10 0.44 6.53 2.36
N VAL A 11 -0.60 6.28 1.54
CA VAL A 11 -0.41 5.71 0.21
C VAL A 11 0.44 6.65 -0.65
N GLU A 12 0.13 7.95 -0.65
CA GLU A 12 0.84 8.97 -1.42
C GLU A 12 2.16 9.38 -0.77
N GLU A 13 2.18 9.57 0.56
CA GLU A 13 3.34 10.13 1.25
C GLU A 13 4.41 9.09 1.63
N HIS A 14 4.05 7.79 1.63
CA HIS A 14 4.95 6.73 2.08
C HIS A 14 5.09 5.60 1.05
N ALA A 15 4.00 4.97 0.62
CA ALA A 15 4.08 3.82 -0.28
C ALA A 15 4.50 4.22 -1.71
N LEU A 16 3.89 5.27 -2.27
CA LEU A 16 4.19 5.71 -3.64
C LEU A 16 5.67 6.09 -3.83
N PRO A 17 6.34 6.84 -2.94
CA PRO A 17 7.76 7.14 -3.08
C PRO A 17 8.66 5.90 -3.12
N LEU A 18 8.35 4.89 -2.30
CA LEU A 18 9.09 3.63 -2.24
C LEU A 18 8.91 2.82 -3.52
N GLU A 19 7.66 2.68 -3.98
CA GLU A 19 7.34 2.01 -5.23
C GLU A 19 7.91 2.76 -6.44
N ASN A 20 7.89 4.10 -6.43
CA ASN A 20 8.48 4.92 -7.49
C ASN A 20 9.99 4.69 -7.61
N ALA A 21 10.71 4.61 -6.48
CA ALA A 21 12.13 4.29 -6.48
C ALA A 21 12.39 2.88 -7.06
N ARG A 22 11.56 1.90 -6.68
CA ARG A 22 11.63 0.53 -7.21
C ARG A 22 11.33 0.48 -8.71
N ALA A 23 10.25 1.11 -9.15
CA ALA A 23 9.83 1.14 -10.55
C ALA A 23 10.83 1.88 -11.44
N GLN A 24 11.42 2.97 -10.96
CA GLN A 24 12.49 3.65 -11.68
C GLN A 24 13.72 2.74 -11.86
N ALA A 25 14.09 1.97 -10.83
CA ALA A 25 15.23 1.06 -10.90
C ALA A 25 14.99 -0.15 -11.83
N VAL A 26 13.78 -0.69 -11.87
CA VAL A 26 13.45 -1.90 -12.65
C VAL A 26 12.98 -1.56 -14.08
N TYR A 27 12.17 -0.52 -14.23
CA TYR A 27 11.47 -0.19 -15.47
C TYR A 27 11.89 1.16 -16.07
N GLY A 28 12.64 2.00 -15.34
CA GLY A 28 13.03 3.33 -15.82
C GLY A 28 11.87 4.34 -15.89
N MET A 29 10.72 4.02 -15.30
CA MET A 29 9.49 4.82 -15.37
C MET A 29 8.95 5.14 -13.98
N PRO A 30 8.30 6.31 -13.79
CA PRO A 30 7.68 6.66 -12.53
C PRO A 30 6.42 5.81 -12.25
N SER A 31 6.08 5.71 -10.97
CA SER A 31 4.84 5.09 -10.48
C SER A 31 3.74 6.11 -10.25
N ALA A 32 2.49 5.63 -10.20
CA ALA A 32 1.33 6.46 -9.90
C ALA A 32 0.23 5.64 -9.19
N VAL A 33 -0.55 6.30 -8.34
CA VAL A 33 -1.74 5.72 -7.72
C VAL A 33 -2.92 5.88 -8.67
N ASN A 34 -3.10 4.90 -9.56
CA ASN A 34 -4.17 4.98 -10.56
C ASN A 34 -5.54 4.50 -10.04
N HIS A 35 -5.53 3.57 -9.08
CA HIS A 35 -6.75 2.98 -8.52
C HIS A 35 -6.57 2.71 -7.03
N LEU A 36 -7.64 2.90 -6.26
CA LEU A 36 -7.70 2.59 -4.84
C LEU A 36 -8.96 1.77 -4.54
N LEU A 37 -8.79 0.64 -3.85
CA LEU A 37 -9.88 -0.26 -3.46
C LEU A 37 -10.01 -0.29 -1.94
N ILE A 38 -11.23 -0.04 -1.44
CA ILE A 38 -11.58 -0.19 -0.02
C ILE A 38 -12.47 -1.42 0.13
N LEU A 39 -11.99 -2.40 0.89
CA LEU A 39 -12.75 -3.60 1.25
C LEU A 39 -13.29 -3.44 2.68
N ASN A 40 -14.60 -3.22 2.82
CA ASN A 40 -15.23 -3.06 4.12
C ASN A 40 -15.50 -4.40 4.84
N ALA A 41 -15.61 -5.50 4.09
CA ALA A 41 -15.84 -6.84 4.61
C ALA A 41 -15.33 -7.91 3.64
N GLU A 42 -15.07 -9.10 4.17
CA GLU A 42 -14.75 -10.25 3.33
C GLU A 42 -16.03 -10.85 2.72
N ALA A 43 -16.09 -10.94 1.39
CA ALA A 43 -17.23 -11.58 0.71
C ALA A 43 -17.28 -13.10 0.94
N ARG A 44 -16.13 -13.72 1.23
CA ARG A 44 -16.00 -15.13 1.61
C ARG A 44 -15.05 -15.23 2.81
N PRO A 45 -15.44 -15.92 3.89
CA PRO A 45 -14.58 -16.04 5.06
C PRO A 45 -13.21 -16.63 4.73
N GLY A 46 -12.14 -16.05 5.29
CA GLY A 46 -10.78 -16.56 5.19
C GLY A 46 -10.07 -16.22 3.88
N ARG A 47 -10.59 -15.24 3.12
CA ARG A 47 -9.97 -14.81 1.86
C ARG A 47 -8.76 -13.89 2.08
N GLY A 48 -8.70 -13.18 3.21
CA GLY A 48 -7.58 -12.31 3.58
C GLY A 48 -6.93 -12.75 4.89
N THR A 49 -5.64 -12.47 5.03
CA THR A 49 -4.93 -12.56 6.31
C THR A 49 -4.04 -11.33 6.44
N VAL A 50 -4.24 -10.54 7.49
CA VAL A 50 -3.41 -9.37 7.79
C VAL A 50 -2.38 -9.76 8.84
N LEU A 51 -1.10 -9.61 8.51
CA LEU A 51 0.01 -9.84 9.43
C LEU A 51 0.63 -8.49 9.78
N LEU A 52 0.60 -8.12 11.07
CA LEU A 52 1.28 -6.93 11.58
C LEU A 52 2.63 -7.34 12.15
N LEU A 53 3.70 -6.93 11.47
CA LEU A 53 5.06 -7.36 11.76
C LEU A 53 5.89 -6.13 12.16
N ARG A 54 6.77 -6.31 13.15
CA ARG A 54 7.63 -5.21 13.63
C ARG A 54 8.85 -4.98 12.74
N GLU A 55 9.22 -6.00 11.98
CA GLU A 55 10.34 -5.98 11.04
C GLU A 55 9.88 -5.47 9.67
N ALA A 56 10.75 -4.71 9.01
CA ALA A 56 10.52 -4.23 7.64
C ALA A 56 10.94 -5.31 6.64
N ILE A 57 9.98 -6.13 6.21
CA ILE A 57 10.19 -7.31 5.34
C ILE A 57 9.97 -7.02 3.86
N GLY A 58 9.68 -5.77 3.50
CA GLY A 58 9.49 -5.32 2.13
C GLY A 58 9.20 -3.82 2.06
N TYR A 59 9.00 -3.35 0.82
CA TYR A 59 8.47 -2.03 0.45
C TYR A 59 7.94 -2.07 -0.98
#